data_AF-A0AAX4K417-F1
#
_entry.id   AF-A0AAX4K417-F1
#
_cell.length_a   1.000
_cell.length_b   1.000
_cell.length_c   1.000
_cell.angle_alpha   90.00
_cell.angle_beta   90.00
_cell.angle_gamma   90.00
#
_symmetry.space_group_name_H-M   'P 1'
#
loop_
_entity.id
_entity.type
_entity.pdbx_description
1 polymer ?
#
loop_
_entity_poly.entity_id
_entity_poly.type
_entity_poly.pdbx_seq_one_letter_code
_entity_poly.pdbx_strand_id
1 'polypeptide(L)'
;MFSDFNGICERHEVSDNLFSKISVGSSWEDNVFGQSILGMIKTQPIGVLVTKFKEDSETFSSSTQTKRIKIGTDKRRYIFTLVTQPQPPYTIVIACDDAGHDYKIQLKSILENDKRVKNLIDVGVHKDEDNGKINKIAYPHIAVDAAKKIISGEADRGLLICGTGMGVAISANKVPGIRASVAHDSFSVERLIKSNNAQILCLGQRVIGIELAKKLVGEWLGHQFDVSSASNEKVKNIHEYDGYDYEIVPGGNC
;
A
#
# COMPACT_ATOMS: atom_id res chain seq x y z
N MET A 1 9.11 28.84 -24.61
CA MET A 1 7.80 28.99 -25.25
C MET A 1 7.14 27.62 -25.14
N PHE A 2 6.29 27.47 -24.12
CA PHE A 2 5.54 26.24 -23.88
C PHE A 2 4.47 26.10 -24.97
N SER A 3 4.28 24.90 -25.50
CA SER A 3 3.10 24.59 -26.30
C SER A 3 2.49 23.29 -25.79
N ASP A 4 1.37 23.48 -25.10
CA ASP A 4 0.38 22.51 -24.68
C ASP A 4 -0.10 21.64 -25.85
N PHE A 5 -0.40 20.37 -25.58
CA PHE A 5 -1.31 19.59 -26.41
C PHE A 5 -2.31 18.86 -25.51
N ASN A 6 -3.51 19.43 -25.43
CA ASN A 6 -4.75 18.77 -25.05
C ASN A 6 -5.48 18.33 -26.34
N GLY A 7 -5.99 17.09 -26.41
CA GLY A 7 -7.10 16.79 -27.32
C GLY A 7 -7.33 15.33 -27.80
N ILE A 8 -8.45 14.75 -27.33
CA ILE A 8 -9.52 14.01 -28.06
C ILE A 8 -9.52 12.43 -28.09
N CYS A 9 -10.62 11.89 -27.52
CA CYS A 9 -11.41 10.63 -27.73
C CYS A 9 -11.23 9.87 -29.07
N GLU A 10 -11.47 8.54 -29.27
CA GLU A 10 -12.58 7.64 -28.87
C GLU A 10 -12.29 6.14 -29.27
N ARG A 11 -13.25 5.23 -28.97
CA ARG A 11 -13.31 3.72 -28.98
C ARG A 11 -12.70 2.97 -30.20
N HIS A 12 -12.22 1.72 -30.17
CA HIS A 12 -12.85 0.45 -29.76
C HIS A 12 -11.85 -0.75 -29.76
N GLU A 13 -12.32 -1.85 -29.15
CA GLU A 13 -11.89 -3.27 -29.25
C GLU A 13 -10.73 -3.81 -28.41
N VAL A 14 -11.08 -4.86 -27.66
CA VAL A 14 -10.27 -5.59 -26.68
C VAL A 14 -9.83 -6.89 -27.34
N SER A 15 -8.53 -7.07 -27.55
CA SER A 15 -7.86 -8.39 -27.59
C SER A 15 -6.34 -8.25 -27.40
N ASP A 16 -5.80 -9.12 -26.53
CA ASP A 16 -4.41 -9.61 -26.47
C ASP A 16 -3.20 -8.70 -26.14
N ASN A 17 -3.38 -7.52 -25.53
CA ASN A 17 -2.22 -6.71 -25.12
C ASN A 17 -2.34 -6.12 -23.71
N LEU A 18 -1.75 -6.79 -22.70
CA LEU A 18 -1.56 -6.22 -21.35
C LEU A 18 -0.39 -5.21 -21.30
N PHE A 19 0.37 -5.06 -22.40
CA PHE A 19 1.51 -4.15 -22.51
C PHE A 19 1.24 -2.88 -23.32
N SER A 20 0.05 -2.71 -23.93
CA SER A 20 -0.31 -1.53 -24.73
C SER A 20 -0.75 -0.31 -23.90
N LYS A 21 -0.64 -0.37 -22.57
CA LYS A 21 -1.00 0.73 -21.66
C LYS A 21 0.18 1.30 -20.87
N ILE A 22 1.39 1.19 -21.39
CA ILE A 22 2.43 2.17 -21.07
C ILE A 22 2.22 3.30 -22.07
N SER A 23 1.66 4.44 -21.66
CA SER A 23 1.60 5.62 -22.53
C SER A 23 3.01 6.22 -22.64
N VAL A 24 3.89 5.56 -23.38
CA VAL A 24 5.05 6.22 -23.98
C VAL A 24 4.47 6.96 -25.17
N GLY A 25 4.72 8.28 -25.31
CA GLY A 25 4.23 9.02 -26.47
C GLY A 25 4.52 8.28 -27.78
N SER A 26 3.62 8.38 -28.75
CA SER A 26 3.52 7.57 -29.98
C SER A 26 4.75 7.51 -30.90
N SER A 27 5.90 8.07 -30.52
CA SER A 27 7.15 8.06 -31.28
C SER A 27 8.18 7.00 -30.87
N TRP A 28 7.89 6.14 -29.88
CA TRP A 28 8.91 5.29 -29.24
C TRP A 28 8.80 3.77 -29.50
N GLU A 29 7.66 3.26 -29.96
CA GLU A 29 7.44 1.81 -30.16
C GLU A 29 8.31 1.21 -31.28
N ASP A 30 8.71 2.05 -32.25
CA ASP A 30 9.43 1.62 -33.46
C ASP A 30 10.96 1.71 -33.38
N ASN A 31 11.51 2.15 -32.24
CA ASN A 31 12.95 2.32 -32.04
C ASN A 31 13.55 1.14 -31.23
N VAL A 32 14.70 0.62 -31.66
CA VAL A 32 15.53 -0.41 -30.96
C VAL A 32 15.73 -0.09 -29.47
N PHE A 33 15.74 1.19 -29.09
CA PHE A 33 15.76 1.72 -27.72
C PHE A 33 14.50 1.35 -26.91
N GLY A 34 13.30 1.53 -27.48
CA GLY A 34 12.04 1.17 -26.83
C GLY A 34 11.88 -0.35 -26.68
N GLN A 35 12.28 -1.11 -27.70
CA GLN A 35 12.30 -2.58 -27.68
C GLN A 35 13.23 -3.15 -26.59
N SER A 36 14.41 -2.54 -26.38
CA SER A 36 15.36 -2.97 -25.34
C SER A 36 14.84 -2.72 -23.92
N ILE A 37 14.19 -1.57 -23.68
CA ILE A 37 13.55 -1.24 -22.40
C ILE A 37 12.37 -2.16 -22.13
N LEU A 38 11.50 -2.41 -23.12
CA LEU A 38 10.41 -3.38 -23.02
C LEU A 38 10.93 -4.79 -22.72
N GLY A 39 12.04 -5.20 -23.33
CA GLY A 39 12.72 -6.46 -23.02
C GLY A 39 13.20 -6.56 -21.57
N MET A 40 13.78 -5.50 -21.01
CA MET A 40 14.21 -5.47 -19.61
C MET A 40 13.01 -5.49 -18.64
N ILE A 41 11.93 -4.75 -18.93
CA ILE A 41 10.70 -4.75 -18.13
C ILE A 41 10.03 -6.13 -18.13
N LYS A 42 10.01 -6.83 -19.28
CA LYS A 42 9.48 -8.19 -19.43
C LYS A 42 10.22 -9.25 -18.60
N THR A 43 11.46 -8.98 -18.18
CA THR A 43 12.25 -9.90 -17.35
C THR A 43 12.15 -9.63 -15.85
N GLN A 44 11.47 -8.54 -15.44
CA GLN A 44 11.24 -8.24 -14.03
C GLN A 44 9.99 -8.98 -13.52
N PRO A 45 9.93 -9.32 -12.22
CA PRO A 45 8.74 -9.92 -11.62
C PRO A 45 7.50 -9.03 -11.80
N ILE A 46 6.33 -9.67 -11.85
CA ILE A 46 5.01 -9.05 -11.97
C ILE A 46 4.85 -7.97 -10.89
N GLY A 47 4.52 -6.73 -11.27
CA GLY A 47 4.23 -5.63 -10.34
C GLY A 47 5.14 -4.40 -10.44
N VAL A 48 6.05 -4.36 -11.41
CA VAL A 48 6.86 -3.17 -11.70
C VAL A 48 6.04 -2.15 -12.51
N LEU A 49 5.71 -1.02 -11.88
CA LEU A 49 5.20 0.16 -12.58
C LEU A 49 6.32 1.21 -12.66
N VAL A 50 6.72 1.58 -13.88
CA VAL A 50 7.64 2.69 -14.14
C VAL A 50 6.81 3.96 -14.28
N THR A 51 6.85 4.85 -13.29
CA THR A 51 5.92 6.00 -13.22
C THR A 51 6.52 7.33 -13.64
N LYS A 52 7.84 7.52 -13.56
CA LYS A 52 8.49 8.80 -13.89
C LYS A 52 9.81 8.61 -14.64
N PHE A 53 10.01 9.49 -15.61
CA PHE A 53 11.23 9.67 -16.39
C PHE A 53 11.75 11.09 -16.12
N LYS A 54 13.01 11.22 -15.70
CA LYS A 54 13.61 12.52 -15.39
C LYS A 54 15.08 12.56 -15.79
N GLU A 55 15.53 13.69 -16.33
CA GLU A 55 16.94 13.93 -16.61
C GLU A 55 17.71 14.12 -15.29
N ASP A 56 18.98 13.73 -15.30
CA ASP A 56 19.89 13.58 -14.15
C ASP A 56 20.07 14.83 -13.27
N SER A 57 19.56 15.99 -13.69
CA SER A 57 19.69 17.29 -13.01
C SER A 57 18.65 17.53 -11.90
N GLU A 58 17.72 16.62 -11.66
CA GLU A 58 16.59 16.86 -10.76
C GLU A 58 16.58 15.91 -9.54
N THR A 59 16.42 16.48 -8.34
CA THR A 59 16.46 15.75 -7.05
C THR A 59 15.13 15.05 -6.72
N PHE A 60 15.21 13.83 -6.17
CA PHE A 60 14.07 13.01 -5.72
C PHE A 60 13.91 13.03 -4.19
N SER A 61 12.69 12.82 -3.68
CA SER A 61 12.41 12.57 -2.26
C SER A 61 12.69 11.09 -1.90
N SER A 62 13.04 10.85 -0.63
CA SER A 62 13.78 9.67 -0.16
C SER A 62 12.99 8.35 -0.02
N SER A 63 11.75 8.27 -0.48
CA SER A 63 10.87 7.11 -0.21
C SER A 63 10.77 6.09 -1.34
N THR A 64 11.48 6.27 -2.46
CA THR A 64 11.36 5.39 -3.64
C THR A 64 12.66 4.72 -4.03
N GLN A 65 12.63 3.40 -4.18
CA GLN A 65 13.76 2.61 -4.66
C GLN A 65 14.09 3.01 -6.10
N THR A 66 15.14 3.82 -6.22
CA THR A 66 15.53 4.45 -7.48
C THR A 66 16.68 3.65 -8.08
N LYS A 67 16.44 2.95 -9.19
CA LYS A 67 17.51 2.21 -9.89
C LYS A 67 18.03 3.06 -11.05
N ARG A 68 19.25 3.57 -10.92
CA ARG A 68 19.94 4.27 -12.01
C ARG A 68 20.48 3.25 -13.00
N ILE A 69 19.92 3.22 -14.20
CA ILE A 69 20.40 2.34 -15.27
C ILE A 69 21.00 3.23 -16.35
N LYS A 70 22.30 3.04 -16.63
CA LYS A 70 22.98 3.72 -17.73
C LYS A 70 22.69 2.97 -19.03
N ILE A 71 21.94 3.58 -19.95
CA ILE A 71 21.56 2.95 -21.21
C ILE A 71 22.13 3.78 -22.37
N GLY A 72 23.09 3.22 -23.11
CA GLY A 72 23.67 3.83 -24.32
C GLY A 72 25.07 4.44 -24.18
N THR A 73 25.65 4.84 -25.33
CA THR A 73 26.95 5.52 -25.48
C THR A 73 26.85 7.05 -25.37
N ASP A 74 25.64 7.60 -25.44
CA ASP A 74 25.39 9.04 -25.26
C ASP A 74 25.32 9.38 -23.76
N LYS A 75 25.80 10.56 -23.36
CA LYS A 75 26.03 10.96 -21.96
C LYS A 75 24.76 11.17 -21.13
N ARG A 76 23.58 10.75 -21.61
CA ARG A 76 22.29 10.93 -20.94
C ARG A 76 22.06 9.79 -19.95
N ARG A 77 21.84 10.13 -18.67
CA ARG A 77 21.47 9.16 -17.64
C ARG A 77 19.95 9.23 -17.44
N TYR A 78 19.33 8.06 -17.34
CA TYR A 78 17.90 7.93 -17.10
C TYR A 78 17.68 7.32 -15.71
N ILE A 79 16.76 7.91 -14.97
CA ILE A 79 16.36 7.45 -13.64
C ILE A 79 15.02 6.74 -13.77
N PHE A 80 14.98 5.46 -13.41
CA PHE A 80 13.76 4.67 -13.32
C PHE A 80 13.37 4.54 -11.85
N THR A 81 12.14 4.94 -11.55
CA THR A 81 11.52 4.70 -10.25
C THR A 81 10.65 3.47 -10.37
N LEU A 82 11.08 2.37 -9.73
CA LEU A 82 10.33 1.12 -9.67
C LEU A 82 9.50 1.18 -8.40
N VAL A 83 8.17 1.25 -8.54
CA VAL A 83 7.29 1.20 -7.38
C VAL A 83 6.66 -0.18 -7.31
N THR A 84 7.08 -0.98 -6.34
CA THR A 84 6.60 -2.35 -6.14
C THR A 84 5.66 -2.41 -4.95
N GLN A 85 4.57 -3.19 -5.06
CA GLN A 85 3.69 -3.47 -3.92
C GLN A 85 4.47 -4.16 -2.79
N PRO A 86 4.19 -3.85 -1.51
CA PRO A 86 4.82 -4.53 -0.39
C PRO A 86 4.63 -6.05 -0.48
N GLN A 87 5.72 -6.78 -0.29
CA GLN A 87 5.75 -8.24 -0.25
C GLN A 87 6.21 -8.70 1.13
N PRO A 88 5.78 -9.90 1.59
CA PRO A 88 6.29 -10.42 2.85
C PRO A 88 7.81 -10.69 2.74
N PRO A 89 8.57 -10.54 3.84
CA PRO A 89 8.06 -10.25 5.18
C PRO A 89 7.76 -8.74 5.40
N TYR A 90 6.61 -8.44 6.02
CA TYR A 90 6.07 -7.09 6.20
C TYR A 90 6.53 -6.43 7.51
N THR A 91 6.71 -5.11 7.50
CA THR A 91 6.61 -4.29 8.71
C THR A 91 5.15 -3.96 8.97
N ILE A 92 4.63 -4.33 10.13
CA ILE A 92 3.23 -4.08 10.49
C ILE A 92 3.16 -3.04 11.59
N VAL A 93 2.24 -2.09 11.47
CA VAL A 93 1.84 -1.23 12.58
C VAL A 93 0.60 -1.80 13.25
N ILE A 94 0.61 -1.91 14.57
CA ILE A 94 -0.53 -2.36 15.37
C ILE A 94 -0.95 -1.25 16.34
N ALA A 95 -2.24 -0.96 16.45
CA ALA A 95 -2.74 0.02 17.39
C ALA A 95 -4.15 -0.33 17.91
N CYS A 96 -4.47 0.17 19.10
CA CYS A 96 -5.80 0.06 19.68
C CYS A 96 -6.14 1.23 20.60
N ASP A 97 -7.43 1.42 20.87
CA ASP A 97 -7.91 2.14 22.06
C ASP A 97 -8.00 1.19 23.26
N ASP A 98 -8.52 1.68 24.38
CA ASP A 98 -8.71 0.88 25.59
C ASP A 98 -9.64 -0.33 25.37
N ALA A 99 -10.64 -0.20 24.50
CA ALA A 99 -11.59 -1.25 24.20
C ALA A 99 -11.03 -2.40 23.34
N GLY A 100 -9.90 -2.19 22.66
CA GLY A 100 -9.24 -3.19 21.80
C GLY A 100 -7.96 -3.80 22.39
N HIS A 101 -7.59 -3.43 23.62
CA HIS A 101 -6.28 -3.73 24.19
C HIS A 101 -6.00 -5.23 24.37
N ASP A 102 -6.96 -6.02 24.87
CA ASP A 102 -6.74 -7.44 25.13
C ASP A 102 -6.54 -8.23 23.83
N TYR A 103 -7.28 -7.88 22.78
CA TYR A 103 -7.10 -8.48 21.46
C TYR A 103 -5.79 -8.04 20.84
N LYS A 104 -5.38 -6.77 21.00
CA LYS A 104 -4.08 -6.30 20.52
C LYS A 104 -2.94 -7.15 21.07
N ILE A 105 -2.92 -7.42 22.38
CA ILE A 105 -1.86 -8.23 23.00
C ILE A 105 -1.79 -9.63 22.39
N GLN A 106 -2.94 -10.29 22.24
CA GLN A 106 -2.99 -11.65 21.71
C GLN A 106 -2.61 -11.72 20.22
N LEU A 107 -3.09 -10.76 19.42
CA LEU A 107 -2.79 -10.70 17.99
C LEU A 107 -1.34 -10.27 17.74
N LYS A 108 -0.78 -9.40 18.59
CA LYS A 108 0.65 -9.03 18.58
C LYS A 108 1.54 -10.26 18.68
N SER A 109 1.27 -11.16 19.63
CA SER A 109 2.03 -12.40 19.77
C SER A 109 1.97 -13.28 18.51
N ILE A 110 0.84 -13.32 17.80
CA ILE A 110 0.73 -14.07 16.54
C ILE A 110 1.56 -13.42 15.44
N LEU A 111 1.50 -12.10 15.31
CA LEU A 111 2.26 -11.36 14.31
C LEU A 111 3.77 -11.51 14.54
N GLU A 112 4.24 -11.42 15.79
CA GLU A 112 5.66 -11.59 16.15
C GLU A 112 6.20 -12.99 15.82
N ASN A 113 5.35 -14.01 15.80
CA ASN A 113 5.73 -15.39 15.50
C ASN A 113 5.48 -15.81 14.05
N ASP A 114 4.89 -14.95 13.21
CA ASP A 114 4.62 -15.28 11.81
C ASP A 114 5.80 -14.89 10.91
N LYS A 115 6.34 -15.86 10.16
CA LYS A 115 7.47 -15.65 9.23
C LYS A 115 7.21 -14.60 8.13
N ARG A 116 5.96 -14.20 7.90
CA ARG A 116 5.57 -13.15 6.96
C ARG A 116 5.67 -11.75 7.56
N VAL A 117 6.10 -11.61 8.81
CA VAL A 117 6.28 -10.33 9.51
C VAL A 117 7.76 -10.17 9.90
N LYS A 118 8.41 -9.10 9.42
CA LYS A 118 9.82 -8.78 9.76
C LYS A 118 9.94 -7.85 10.96
N ASN A 119 8.96 -6.98 11.16
CA ASN A 119 8.98 -5.98 12.22
C ASN A 119 7.55 -5.61 12.64
N LEU A 120 7.36 -5.25 13.91
CA LEU A 120 6.08 -4.83 14.45
C LEU A 120 6.24 -3.50 15.20
N ILE A 121 5.46 -2.50 14.81
CA ILE A 121 5.42 -1.19 15.45
C ILE A 121 4.13 -1.08 16.25
N ASP A 122 4.23 -1.08 17.58
CA ASP A 122 3.08 -0.96 18.49
C ASP A 122 2.90 0.51 18.89
N VAL A 123 1.86 1.15 18.36
CA VAL A 123 1.54 2.58 18.62
C VAL A 123 0.82 2.76 19.97
N GLY A 124 0.50 1.66 20.66
CA GLY A 124 -0.30 1.69 21.88
C GLY A 124 -1.80 1.55 21.59
N VAL A 125 -2.68 1.79 22.55
CA VAL A 125 -2.40 2.20 23.93
C VAL A 125 -1.67 1.11 24.74
N HIS A 126 -0.84 1.53 25.69
CA HIS A 126 -0.14 0.64 26.61
C HIS A 126 -0.79 0.66 27.99
N LYS A 127 -0.61 -0.42 28.74
CA LYS A 127 -0.96 -0.50 30.15
C LYS A 127 0.10 0.25 30.95
N ASP A 128 -0.35 1.13 31.84
CA ASP A 128 0.51 1.80 32.82
C ASP A 128 1.05 0.75 33.80
N GLU A 129 2.37 0.68 33.97
CA GLU A 129 3.04 -0.32 34.79
C GLU A 129 2.81 -0.09 36.29
N ASP A 130 2.63 1.16 36.72
CA ASP A 130 2.52 1.54 38.13
C ASP A 130 1.12 1.27 38.70
N ASN A 131 0.08 1.50 37.89
CA ASN A 131 -1.31 1.37 38.35
C ASN A 131 -2.13 0.32 37.58
N GLY A 132 -1.54 -0.32 36.57
CA GLY A 132 -2.19 -1.35 35.78
C GLY A 132 -3.37 -0.88 34.94
N LYS A 133 -3.60 0.43 34.78
CA LYS A 133 -4.70 0.97 33.97
C LYS A 133 -4.26 1.17 32.53
N ILE A 134 -5.20 0.97 31.61
CA ILE A 134 -4.97 1.28 30.20
C ILE A 134 -5.21 2.78 29.99
N ASN A 135 -4.27 3.46 29.33
CA ASN A 135 -4.43 4.87 29.02
C ASN A 135 -5.62 5.08 28.08
N LYS A 136 -6.50 6.03 28.42
CA LYS A 136 -7.70 6.36 27.64
C LYS A 136 -7.36 7.40 26.57
N ILE A 137 -6.66 6.96 25.53
CA ILE A 137 -6.43 7.77 24.34
C ILE A 137 -7.59 7.52 23.36
N ALA A 138 -8.22 8.59 22.87
CA ALA A 138 -9.28 8.47 21.90
C ALA A 138 -8.79 7.80 20.60
N TYR A 139 -9.56 6.85 20.08
CA TYR A 139 -9.20 6.05 18.91
C TYR A 139 -8.77 6.84 17.66
N PRO A 140 -9.20 8.10 17.40
CA PRO A 140 -8.74 8.82 16.20
C PRO A 140 -7.24 9.08 16.22
N HIS A 141 -6.65 9.38 17.37
CA HIS A 141 -5.23 9.71 17.46
C HIS A 141 -4.34 8.50 17.12
N ILE A 142 -4.64 7.35 17.70
CA ILE A 142 -3.89 6.10 17.45
C ILE A 142 -4.09 5.59 16.01
N ALA A 143 -5.29 5.74 15.46
CA ALA A 143 -5.58 5.32 14.08
C ALA A 143 -4.86 6.20 13.05
N VAL A 144 -4.86 7.53 13.25
CA VAL A 144 -4.17 8.47 12.36
C VAL A 144 -2.65 8.31 12.46
N ASP A 145 -2.09 8.08 13.64
CA ASP A 145 -0.65 7.84 13.79
C ASP A 145 -0.21 6.57 13.07
N ALA A 146 -0.93 5.45 13.24
CA ALA A 146 -0.66 4.23 12.51
C ALA A 146 -0.78 4.41 10.98
N ALA A 147 -1.80 5.11 10.52
CA ALA A 147 -2.01 5.43 9.11
C ALA A 147 -0.86 6.28 8.53
N LYS A 148 -0.36 7.27 9.29
CA LYS A 148 0.79 8.09 8.88
C LYS A 148 2.08 7.28 8.75
N LYS A 149 2.31 6.30 9.62
CA LYS A 149 3.46 5.39 9.53
C LYS A 149 3.47 4.56 8.25
N ILE A 150 2.28 4.21 7.74
CA ILE A 150 2.18 3.51 6.46
C ILE A 150 2.49 4.47 5.31
N ILE A 151 1.91 5.67 5.30
CA ILE A 151 2.17 6.66 4.24
C ILE A 151 3.62 7.16 4.22
N SER A 152 4.28 7.23 5.38
CA SER A 152 5.72 7.58 5.44
C SER A 152 6.64 6.46 4.99
N GLY A 153 6.12 5.24 4.77
CA GLY A 153 6.91 4.05 4.43
C GLY A 153 7.59 3.38 5.63
N GLU A 154 7.29 3.80 6.87
CA GLU A 154 7.76 3.12 8.09
C GLU A 154 7.11 1.75 8.28
N ALA A 155 5.89 1.56 7.75
CA ALA A 155 5.16 0.29 7.81
C ALA A 155 4.50 -0.05 6.46
N ASP A 156 4.35 -1.35 6.17
CA ASP A 156 3.72 -1.83 4.95
C ASP A 156 2.19 -1.96 5.10
N ARG A 157 1.75 -2.35 6.30
CA ARG A 157 0.34 -2.65 6.62
C ARG A 157 0.00 -2.30 8.06
N GLY A 158 -1.29 -2.13 8.35
CA GLY A 158 -1.80 -1.84 9.68
C GLY A 158 -2.84 -2.83 10.18
N LEU A 159 -2.79 -3.17 11.47
CA LEU A 159 -3.85 -3.88 12.19
C LEU A 159 -4.36 -2.97 13.32
N LEU A 160 -5.61 -2.51 13.21
CA LEU A 160 -6.22 -1.63 14.20
C LEU A 160 -7.35 -2.36 14.93
N ILE A 161 -7.40 -2.23 16.25
CA ILE A 161 -8.44 -2.84 17.07
C ILE A 161 -9.12 -1.79 17.93
N CYS A 162 -10.45 -1.76 17.94
CA CYS A 162 -11.20 -1.07 18.98
C CYS A 162 -12.43 -1.89 19.38
N GLY A 163 -13.39 -1.28 20.08
CA GLY A 163 -14.65 -1.95 20.41
C GLY A 163 -15.35 -2.58 19.20
N THR A 164 -15.57 -1.82 18.12
CA THR A 164 -16.25 -2.29 16.90
C THR A 164 -15.34 -2.37 15.66
N GLY A 165 -14.15 -1.76 15.71
CA GLY A 165 -13.28 -1.52 14.55
C GLY A 165 -13.69 -0.31 13.69
N MET A 166 -14.91 0.20 13.82
CA MET A 166 -15.45 1.23 12.92
C MET A 166 -14.76 2.58 13.11
N GLY A 167 -14.61 3.04 14.36
CA GLY A 167 -14.02 4.34 14.66
C GLY A 167 -12.58 4.48 14.18
N VAL A 168 -11.78 3.42 14.37
CA VAL A 168 -10.39 3.38 13.87
C VAL A 168 -10.35 3.34 12.35
N ALA A 169 -11.24 2.60 11.68
CA ALA A 169 -11.33 2.59 10.22
C ALA A 169 -11.70 3.98 9.65
N ILE A 170 -12.74 4.61 10.20
CA ILE A 170 -13.19 5.96 9.79
C ILE A 170 -12.05 6.97 9.94
N SER A 171 -11.32 6.91 11.06
CA SER A 171 -10.24 7.84 11.37
C SER A 171 -9.02 7.62 10.48
N ALA A 172 -8.61 6.37 10.26
CA ALA A 172 -7.48 6.05 9.40
C ALA A 172 -7.70 6.48 7.94
N ASN A 173 -8.92 6.30 7.42
CA ASN A 173 -9.32 6.77 6.07
C ASN A 173 -9.32 8.31 5.92
N LYS A 174 -9.11 9.09 6.99
CA LYS A 174 -8.90 10.54 6.88
C LYS A 174 -7.47 10.91 6.52
N VAL A 175 -6.54 9.97 6.55
CA VAL A 175 -5.18 10.17 6.04
C VAL A 175 -5.21 9.93 4.53
N PRO A 176 -4.91 10.94 3.69
CA PRO A 176 -4.90 10.77 2.24
C PRO A 176 -4.01 9.60 1.81
N GLY A 177 -4.47 8.82 0.84
CA GLY A 177 -3.78 7.63 0.35
C GLY A 177 -3.99 6.35 1.17
N ILE A 178 -4.58 6.43 2.38
CA ILE A 178 -4.87 5.25 3.21
C ILE A 178 -6.25 4.70 2.91
N ARG A 179 -6.32 3.37 2.81
CA ARG A 179 -7.57 2.61 2.78
C ARG A 179 -7.58 1.65 3.96
N ALA A 180 -8.61 1.80 4.77
CA ALA A 180 -8.87 1.00 5.96
C ALA A 180 -10.32 0.53 5.94
N SER A 181 -10.59 -0.70 6.39
CA SER A 181 -11.97 -1.14 6.61
C SER A 181 -12.07 -2.16 7.72
N VAL A 182 -13.27 -2.31 8.25
CA VAL A 182 -13.62 -3.37 9.19
C VAL A 182 -13.93 -4.64 8.39
N ALA A 183 -13.31 -5.75 8.75
CA ALA A 183 -13.62 -7.06 8.16
C ALA A 183 -13.68 -8.12 9.24
N HIS A 184 -14.83 -8.79 9.38
CA HIS A 184 -15.14 -9.74 10.45
C HIS A 184 -15.40 -11.16 9.92
N ASP A 185 -15.07 -11.41 8.66
CA ASP A 185 -15.20 -12.70 7.99
C ASP A 185 -14.09 -12.86 6.93
N SER A 186 -13.80 -14.11 6.56
CA SER A 186 -12.71 -14.45 5.64
C SER A 186 -12.88 -13.83 4.24
N PHE A 187 -14.12 -13.74 3.75
CA PHE A 187 -14.38 -13.17 2.43
C PHE A 187 -14.09 -11.67 2.41
N SER A 188 -14.56 -10.94 3.42
CA SER A 188 -14.27 -9.51 3.58
C SER A 188 -12.77 -9.26 3.75
N VAL A 189 -12.05 -10.09 4.52
CA VAL A 189 -10.58 -10.00 4.66
C VAL A 189 -9.86 -10.22 3.34
N GLU A 190 -10.30 -11.19 2.54
CA GLU A 190 -9.75 -11.43 1.21
C GLU A 190 -9.99 -10.22 0.30
N ARG A 191 -11.23 -9.72 0.25
CA ARG A 191 -11.61 -8.59 -0.60
C ARG A 191 -11.00 -7.28 -0.16
N LEU A 192 -10.74 -7.10 1.14
CA LEU A 192 -9.99 -5.97 1.70
C LEU A 192 -8.67 -5.78 0.95
N ILE A 193 -7.93 -6.88 0.72
CA ILE A 193 -6.69 -6.84 -0.04
C ILE A 193 -6.95 -6.92 -1.55
N LYS A 194 -7.54 -8.01 -2.04
CA LYS A 194 -7.59 -8.34 -3.48
C LYS A 194 -8.46 -7.40 -4.30
N SER A 195 -9.36 -6.65 -3.69
CA SER A 195 -10.24 -5.73 -4.40
C SER A 195 -10.04 -4.27 -4.02
N ASN A 196 -9.67 -3.98 -2.78
CA ASN A 196 -9.54 -2.60 -2.30
C ASN A 196 -8.09 -2.16 -2.07
N ASN A 197 -7.13 -3.07 -2.22
CA ASN A 197 -5.72 -2.84 -1.86
C ASN A 197 -5.57 -2.12 -0.51
N ALA A 198 -6.41 -2.46 0.48
CA ALA A 198 -6.46 -1.71 1.71
C ALA A 198 -5.28 -2.08 2.63
N GLN A 199 -4.53 -1.07 3.05
CA GLN A 199 -3.34 -1.24 3.86
C GLN A 199 -3.68 -1.63 5.30
N ILE A 200 -4.87 -1.25 5.77
CA ILE A 200 -5.26 -1.40 7.17
C ILE A 200 -6.48 -2.32 7.32
N LEU A 201 -6.31 -3.38 8.11
CA LEU A 201 -7.39 -4.22 8.62
C LEU A 201 -7.83 -3.70 10.00
N CYS A 202 -9.13 -3.44 10.16
CA CYS A 202 -9.71 -3.07 11.44
C CYS A 202 -10.58 -4.21 12.01
N LEU A 203 -10.42 -4.51 13.30
CA LEU A 203 -11.18 -5.54 14.01
C LEU A 203 -11.93 -4.95 15.23
N GLY A 204 -13.03 -5.59 15.60
CA GLY A 204 -13.88 -5.18 16.71
C GLY A 204 -13.84 -6.20 17.84
N GLN A 205 -13.15 -5.88 18.93
CA GLN A 205 -13.01 -6.78 20.09
C GLN A 205 -14.36 -7.14 20.73
N ARG A 206 -15.34 -6.24 20.70
CA ARG A 206 -16.69 -6.47 21.25
C ARG A 206 -17.64 -7.13 20.25
N VAL A 207 -17.18 -7.43 19.03
CA VAL A 207 -18.03 -7.90 17.92
C VAL A 207 -17.69 -9.34 17.53
N ILE A 208 -16.41 -9.69 17.43
CA ILE A 208 -15.96 -11.02 17.03
C ILE A 208 -15.19 -11.73 18.14
N GLY A 209 -15.25 -13.07 18.17
CA GLY A 209 -14.46 -13.89 19.08
C GLY A 209 -12.96 -13.90 18.72
N ILE A 210 -12.11 -14.08 19.73
CA ILE A 210 -10.65 -13.98 19.56
C ILE A 210 -10.09 -15.02 18.58
N GLU A 211 -10.54 -16.28 18.62
CA GLU A 211 -10.03 -17.31 17.71
C GLU A 211 -10.38 -17.02 16.24
N LEU A 212 -11.54 -16.40 15.98
CA LEU A 212 -11.87 -15.90 14.65
C LEU A 212 -10.94 -14.75 14.27
N ALA A 213 -10.71 -13.77 15.16
CA ALA A 213 -9.78 -12.67 14.90
C ALA A 213 -8.36 -13.17 14.55
N LYS A 214 -7.85 -14.17 15.28
CA LYS A 214 -6.55 -14.82 15.02
C LYS A 214 -6.49 -15.44 13.62
N LYS A 215 -7.54 -16.20 13.24
CA LYS A 215 -7.66 -16.80 11.90
C LYS A 215 -7.66 -15.73 10.80
N LEU A 216 -8.47 -14.69 10.96
CA LEU A 216 -8.59 -13.60 10.00
C LEU A 216 -7.28 -12.84 9.79
N VAL A 217 -6.52 -12.57 10.87
CA VAL A 217 -5.19 -11.95 10.77
C VAL A 217 -4.22 -12.87 9.99
N GLY A 218 -4.26 -14.18 10.23
CA GLY A 218 -3.43 -15.13 9.49
C GLY A 218 -3.74 -15.20 7.99
N GLU A 219 -5.03 -15.14 7.61
CA GLU A 219 -5.49 -15.07 6.21
C GLU A 219 -5.08 -13.75 5.55
N TRP A 220 -5.30 -12.63 6.24
CA TRP A 220 -4.95 -11.29 5.79
C TRP A 220 -3.48 -11.16 5.37
N LEU A 221 -2.55 -11.70 6.16
CA LEU A 221 -1.12 -11.73 5.84
C LEU A 221 -0.80 -12.49 4.54
N GLY A 222 -1.63 -13.45 4.15
CA GLY A 222 -1.43 -14.29 2.97
C GLY A 222 -1.97 -13.69 1.68
N HIS A 223 -2.84 -12.69 1.76
CA HIS A 223 -3.41 -12.06 0.57
C HIS A 223 -2.48 -10.98 0.00
N GLN A 224 -2.45 -10.89 -1.32
CA GLN A 224 -1.70 -9.89 -2.08
C GLN A 224 -2.62 -9.25 -3.11
N PHE A 225 -2.41 -7.95 -3.35
CA PHE A 225 -3.15 -7.21 -4.36
C PHE A 225 -2.49 -7.35 -5.73
N ASP A 226 -3.30 -7.53 -6.76
CA ASP A 226 -2.86 -7.58 -8.14
C ASP A 226 -3.16 -6.25 -8.84
N VAL A 227 -2.11 -5.49 -9.14
CA VAL A 227 -2.19 -4.19 -9.83
C VAL A 227 -2.66 -4.31 -11.28
N SER A 228 -2.62 -5.52 -11.87
CA SER A 228 -3.16 -5.79 -13.20
C SER A 228 -4.64 -6.15 -13.20
N SER A 229 -5.24 -6.32 -12.01
CA SER A 229 -6.65 -6.69 -11.89
C SER A 229 -7.61 -5.54 -12.24
N ALA A 230 -8.82 -5.89 -12.65
CA ALA A 230 -9.91 -4.93 -12.87
C ALA A 230 -10.28 -4.11 -11.62
N SER A 231 -9.91 -4.58 -10.43
CA SER A 231 -10.08 -3.83 -9.18
C SER A 231 -9.15 -2.61 -9.09
N ASN A 232 -8.00 -2.62 -9.77
CA ASN A 232 -7.04 -1.53 -9.68
C ASN A 232 -7.58 -0.21 -10.23
N GLU A 233 -8.36 -0.23 -11.30
CA GLU A 233 -9.03 0.97 -11.81
C GLU A 233 -9.97 1.60 -10.78
N LYS A 234 -10.67 0.79 -9.98
CA LYS A 234 -11.53 1.29 -8.91
C LYS A 234 -10.72 1.93 -7.78
N VAL A 235 -9.56 1.34 -7.45
CA VAL A 235 -8.64 1.91 -6.45
C VAL A 235 -8.10 3.25 -6.94
N LYS A 236 -7.72 3.39 -8.22
CA LYS A 236 -7.29 4.67 -8.80
C LYS A 236 -8.36 5.75 -8.67
N ASN A 237 -9.63 5.42 -8.99
CA ASN A 237 -10.73 6.37 -8.84
C ASN A 237 -10.89 6.86 -7.39
N ILE A 238 -10.64 6.01 -6.38
CA ILE A 238 -10.68 6.44 -4.98
C ILE A 238 -9.64 7.53 -4.72
N HIS A 239 -8.44 7.39 -5.28
CA HIS A 239 -7.36 8.37 -5.13
C HIS A 239 -7.62 9.69 -5.87
N GLU A 240 -8.33 9.63 -6.99
CA GLU A 240 -8.77 10.86 -7.68
C GLU A 240 -9.65 11.73 -6.76
N TYR A 241 -10.44 11.12 -5.86
CA TYR A 241 -11.28 11.85 -4.92
C TYR A 241 -10.55 12.37 -3.67
N ASP A 242 -9.51 11.68 -3.19
CA ASP A 242 -8.78 12.09 -1.99
C ASP A 242 -7.64 13.10 -2.28
N GLY A 243 -7.40 13.39 -3.57
CA GLY A 243 -6.38 14.33 -4.04
C GLY A 243 -4.95 13.82 -3.79
N TYR A 244 -4.79 12.55 -3.43
CA TYR A 244 -3.51 11.91 -3.28
C TYR A 244 -3.09 11.37 -4.65
N ASP A 245 -1.95 11.85 -5.17
CA ASP A 245 -1.38 11.28 -6.39
C ASP A 245 -1.23 9.77 -6.18
N TYR A 246 -1.91 8.98 -7.00
CA TYR A 246 -1.79 7.52 -6.97
C TYR A 246 -0.40 7.12 -7.48
N GLU A 247 0.60 7.30 -6.63
CA GLU A 247 1.82 6.53 -6.64
C GLU A 247 1.51 5.25 -5.85
N ILE A 248 1.87 4.08 -6.38
CA ILE A 248 1.78 2.83 -5.63
C ILE A 248 2.40 3.11 -4.26
N VAL A 249 1.60 3.07 -3.19
CA VAL A 249 2.09 3.48 -1.87
C VAL A 249 3.33 2.63 -1.55
N PRO A 250 4.53 3.24 -1.40
CA PRO A 250 5.75 2.48 -1.19
C PRO A 250 5.64 1.74 0.14
N GLY A 251 5.55 0.40 0.07
CA GLY A 251 5.97 -0.45 1.16
C GLY A 251 7.49 -0.43 1.16
N GLY A 252 8.06 0.33 2.09
CA GLY A 252 9.45 0.76 2.05
C GLY A 252 10.47 -0.37 1.96
N ASN A 253 11.53 -0.13 1.19
CA ASN A 253 12.89 -0.42 1.62
C ASN A 253 13.78 0.71 1.11
N CYS A 254 14.57 1.28 2.02
CA CYS A 254 15.72 2.15 1.74
C CYS A 254 16.68 1.50 0.74
#